data_AF-A0A2D4YHE3-F1
#
_entry.id   AF-A0A2D4YHE3-F1
#
_cell.length_a   1.000
_cell.length_b   1.000
_cell.length_c   1.000
_cell.angle_alpha   90.00
_cell.angle_beta   90.00
_cell.angle_gamma   90.00
#
_symmetry.space_group_name_H-M   'P 1'
#
loop_
_entity.id
_entity.type
_entity.pdbx_description
1 polymer ?
#
loop_
_entity_poly.entity_id
_entity_poly.type
_entity_poly.pdbx_seq_one_letter_code
_entity_poly.pdbx_strand_id
1 'polypeptide(L)'
;MKQFYTLIATLIFSTVAFAQIPAGYYNSATGTGYTLKTQLHNIIDNHNDQGYNAMDGFIASYDLDNYYETGSNTILDPYSENPTGSDPYTFSPVSDECGNYNSEGDCYNKEHVIPQSVFNENLPMRSDAHHLLPTDGRVNGFRSNYPFGVVDDSQLVNQSGISNPTQNGSKLGANLNSGYSAGYSNTVFEPIDEFKGDIARIYFYFVTRYEDQVSNWGSYPMFDGSSDKVLDDPFLSILLTWHQNDPVSQKEIDRNNNIYYNHQSNRNPFVDHPEWVNEIWVSTPDTEAPTAPTNLVVTNEASTSINLSWTASTDNVEVVSYDVYVDGVFNTNVSTNSANIINLTPETTYSFYVIAIDAAENESAQSNSVNGTTTEVGTPGSDCVTEDFENIPANSSQYTDRTWTGSNGTWNATEARTDQTINNRAILIDYRGSSDLGILTSPTVNGGIGSLTVTTQRIFSGTDGNLDVLVNGNIVGIIPYSDTQQTTTISNINVDGMITVEISDNDSGNARVGIDDLSWTCYSSLSLTDNNIETSTIYPNPVKSKLYINLASNETTIVEIYDILGKRVLKTLINSSDSINVQTLKSGVYILKLTQNNSSVSKKLIKN
;
A
#
# COMPACT_ATOMS: atom_id res chain seq x y z
N MET A 1 -95.54 29.33 6.24
CA MET A 1 -94.77 28.18 6.76
C MET A 1 -94.28 27.36 5.56
N LYS A 2 -93.00 27.45 5.21
CA LYS A 2 -92.34 26.53 4.28
C LYS A 2 -91.01 26.16 4.92
N GLN A 3 -90.91 24.92 5.37
CA GLN A 3 -89.72 24.38 6.01
C GLN A 3 -88.72 23.99 4.92
N PHE A 4 -87.49 24.50 5.05
CA PHE A 4 -86.33 24.04 4.29
C PHE A 4 -85.74 22.83 5.02
N TYR A 5 -85.68 21.69 4.34
CA TYR A 5 -84.88 20.55 4.78
C TYR A 5 -83.49 20.69 4.18
N THR A 6 -82.50 20.98 5.01
CA THR A 6 -81.08 20.92 4.64
C THR A 6 -80.57 19.52 4.92
N LEU A 7 -80.23 18.77 3.87
CA LEU A 7 -79.58 17.47 3.95
C LEU A 7 -78.09 17.71 4.26
N ILE A 8 -77.62 17.31 5.45
CA ILE A 8 -76.19 17.30 5.79
C ILE A 8 -75.64 15.94 5.36
N ALA A 9 -74.80 15.93 4.33
CA ALA A 9 -73.98 14.77 3.97
C ALA A 9 -72.65 14.86 4.74
N THR A 10 -72.45 13.99 5.72
CA THR A 10 -71.17 13.77 6.39
C THR A 10 -70.28 12.91 5.51
N LEU A 11 -69.29 13.51 4.85
CA LEU A 11 -68.17 12.78 4.25
C LEU A 11 -67.27 12.26 5.39
N ILE A 12 -67.26 10.94 5.60
CA ILE A 12 -66.24 10.27 6.40
C ILE A 12 -65.02 10.08 5.48
N PHE A 13 -64.03 10.95 5.60
CA PHE A 13 -62.69 10.69 5.06
C PHE A 13 -62.01 9.69 6.00
N SER A 14 -61.92 8.42 5.58
CA SER A 14 -61.00 7.46 6.18
C SER A 14 -59.58 7.87 5.75
N THR A 15 -58.86 8.56 6.64
CA THR A 15 -57.42 8.78 6.48
C THR A 15 -56.72 7.45 6.71
N VAL A 16 -56.25 6.82 5.63
CA VAL A 16 -55.27 5.75 5.73
C VAL A 16 -53.96 6.43 6.12
N ALA A 17 -53.61 6.37 7.40
CA ALA A 17 -52.33 6.87 7.88
C ALA A 17 -51.26 5.84 7.48
N PHE A 18 -50.53 6.12 6.40
CA PHE A 18 -49.29 5.39 6.14
C PHE A 18 -48.34 5.69 7.30
N ALA A 19 -47.80 4.63 7.92
CA ALA A 19 -46.72 4.76 8.87
C ALA A 19 -45.53 5.45 8.17
N GLN A 20 -44.99 6.50 8.78
CA GLN A 20 -43.95 7.34 8.20
C GLN A 20 -42.72 7.30 9.10
N ILE A 21 -41.58 7.75 8.57
CA ILE A 21 -40.40 8.06 9.38
C ILE A 21 -40.84 8.91 10.58
N PRO A 22 -40.56 8.49 11.83
CA PRO A 22 -40.89 9.30 12.99
C PRO A 22 -40.25 10.68 12.87
N ALA A 23 -41.02 11.73 13.15
CA ALA A 23 -40.54 13.09 12.98
C ALA A 23 -39.24 13.33 13.78
N GLY A 24 -38.18 13.72 13.09
CA GLY A 24 -36.88 13.99 13.68
C GLY A 24 -36.00 12.77 13.98
N TYR A 25 -36.40 11.56 13.55
CA TYR A 25 -35.67 10.32 13.83
C TYR A 25 -34.18 10.37 13.41
N TYR A 26 -33.88 11.01 12.27
CA TYR A 26 -32.50 11.15 11.76
C TYR A 26 -31.88 12.55 11.95
N ASN A 27 -32.41 13.41 12.83
CA ASN A 27 -31.92 14.79 12.96
C ASN A 27 -30.42 14.91 13.31
N SER A 28 -29.81 13.88 13.91
CA SER A 28 -28.38 13.85 14.23
C SER A 28 -27.49 13.29 13.11
N ALA A 29 -28.07 12.73 12.04
CA ALA A 29 -27.34 12.23 10.87
C ALA A 29 -27.02 13.40 9.92
N THR A 30 -25.89 14.06 10.16
CA THR A 30 -25.46 15.30 9.50
C THR A 30 -24.06 15.21 8.88
N GLY A 31 -23.34 14.12 9.11
CA GLY A 31 -22.01 13.87 8.56
C GLY A 31 -22.05 13.28 7.16
N THR A 32 -20.89 12.83 6.70
CA THR A 32 -20.68 12.13 5.43
C THR A 32 -19.73 10.94 5.63
N GLY A 33 -19.63 10.02 4.66
CA GLY A 33 -18.73 8.87 4.74
C GLY A 33 -18.94 8.05 6.02
N TYR A 34 -17.86 7.55 6.61
CA TYR A 34 -17.95 6.82 7.87
C TYR A 34 -18.40 7.67 9.07
N THR A 35 -18.28 9.00 9.02
CA THR A 35 -18.88 9.85 10.07
C THR A 35 -20.40 9.76 10.06
N LEU A 36 -21.01 9.72 8.87
CA LEU A 36 -22.46 9.48 8.74
C LEU A 36 -22.82 8.08 9.26
N LYS A 37 -22.04 7.05 8.89
CA LYS A 37 -22.23 5.67 9.39
C LYS A 37 -22.27 5.63 10.92
N THR A 38 -21.27 6.21 11.60
CA THR A 38 -21.21 6.26 13.07
C THR A 38 -22.40 7.03 13.68
N GLN A 39 -22.87 8.11 13.04
CA GLN A 39 -24.07 8.82 13.50
C GLN A 39 -25.33 7.97 13.37
N LEU A 40 -25.47 7.22 12.27
CA LEU A 40 -26.56 6.28 12.06
C LEU A 40 -26.52 5.13 13.05
N HIS A 41 -25.34 4.55 13.30
CA HIS A 41 -25.10 3.58 14.36
C HIS A 41 -25.69 4.08 15.69
N ASN A 42 -25.30 5.28 16.14
CA ASN A 42 -25.80 5.85 17.40
C ASN A 42 -27.32 6.06 17.42
N ILE A 43 -27.96 6.33 16.28
CA ILE A 43 -29.42 6.49 16.17
C ILE A 43 -30.14 5.14 16.32
N ILE A 44 -29.61 4.09 15.68
CA ILE A 44 -30.28 2.78 15.59
C ILE A 44 -29.78 1.76 16.61
N ASP A 45 -28.73 2.08 17.36
CA ASP A 45 -28.10 1.21 18.36
C ASP A 45 -29.14 0.81 19.43
N ASN A 46 -29.84 1.78 20.00
CA ASN A 46 -30.86 1.45 20.99
C ASN A 46 -32.13 0.89 20.33
N HIS A 47 -32.37 -0.41 20.46
CA HIS A 47 -33.61 -1.07 20.05
C HIS A 47 -34.18 -1.94 21.17
N ASN A 48 -35.47 -2.24 21.06
CA ASN A 48 -36.23 -3.04 21.99
C ASN A 48 -36.20 -4.51 21.57
N ASP A 49 -35.14 -5.24 21.93
CA ASP A 49 -35.02 -6.67 21.65
C ASP A 49 -36.24 -7.45 22.20
N GLN A 50 -37.05 -8.02 21.31
CA GLN A 50 -38.23 -8.82 21.67
C GLN A 50 -37.90 -10.29 21.94
N GLY A 51 -36.65 -10.69 21.71
CA GLY A 51 -36.19 -12.07 21.78
C GLY A 51 -36.54 -12.88 20.52
N TYR A 52 -35.74 -13.92 20.28
CA TYR A 52 -35.76 -14.68 19.02
C TYR A 52 -37.13 -15.27 18.64
N ASN A 53 -37.90 -15.77 19.62
CA ASN A 53 -39.20 -16.41 19.36
C ASN A 53 -40.33 -15.39 19.15
N ALA A 54 -40.14 -14.12 19.49
CA ALA A 54 -41.16 -13.10 19.20
C ALA A 54 -41.27 -12.82 17.70
N MET A 55 -40.24 -13.17 16.93
CA MET A 55 -40.22 -13.04 15.48
C MET A 55 -41.32 -13.88 14.81
N ASP A 56 -41.71 -15.01 15.40
CA ASP A 56 -42.74 -15.91 14.85
C ASP A 56 -44.08 -15.17 14.68
N GLY A 57 -44.45 -14.39 15.71
CA GLY A 57 -45.66 -13.56 15.68
C GLY A 57 -45.55 -12.35 14.74
N PHE A 58 -44.33 -11.81 14.58
CA PHE A 58 -44.07 -10.74 13.62
C PHE A 58 -44.24 -11.24 12.18
N ILE A 59 -43.58 -12.34 11.83
CA ILE A 59 -43.67 -12.99 10.52
C ILE A 59 -45.12 -13.30 10.17
N ALA A 60 -45.84 -13.96 11.09
CA ALA A 60 -47.23 -14.35 10.88
C ALA A 60 -48.19 -13.17 10.65
N SER A 61 -47.81 -11.95 11.07
CA SER A 61 -48.65 -10.76 10.96
C SER A 61 -48.23 -9.80 9.86
N TYR A 62 -46.93 -9.72 9.55
CA TYR A 62 -46.35 -8.62 8.78
C TYR A 62 -45.46 -9.05 7.60
N ASP A 63 -44.95 -10.28 7.59
CA ASP A 63 -44.17 -10.81 6.45
C ASP A 63 -45.07 -11.70 5.55
N LEU A 64 -46.27 -11.21 5.27
CA LEU A 64 -47.23 -11.85 4.37
C LEU A 64 -47.05 -11.33 2.94
N ASP A 65 -47.20 -12.21 1.96
CA ASP A 65 -47.19 -11.82 0.56
C ASP A 65 -48.50 -11.09 0.20
N ASN A 66 -48.39 -9.77 0.21
CA ASN A 66 -49.43 -8.85 -0.21
C ASN A 66 -49.05 -8.12 -1.52
N TYR A 67 -48.00 -8.57 -2.20
CA TYR A 67 -47.36 -7.80 -3.27
C TYR A 67 -47.41 -8.52 -4.62
N TYR A 68 -47.25 -9.86 -4.63
CA TYR A 68 -47.24 -10.66 -5.85
C TYR A 68 -48.54 -11.47 -5.98
N GLU A 69 -48.90 -12.27 -4.98
CA GLU A 69 -50.15 -13.04 -4.93
C GLU A 69 -51.19 -12.40 -4.00
N THR A 70 -51.57 -11.15 -4.29
CA THR A 70 -52.51 -10.37 -3.46
C THR A 70 -53.76 -11.17 -3.03
N GLY A 71 -53.94 -11.31 -1.71
CA GLY A 71 -55.09 -12.02 -1.11
C GLY A 71 -54.88 -13.52 -0.88
N SER A 72 -53.68 -14.06 -1.13
CA SER A 72 -53.27 -15.42 -0.79
C SER A 72 -53.24 -15.69 0.72
N ASN A 73 -52.90 -14.66 1.52
CA ASN A 73 -52.61 -14.77 2.95
C ASN A 73 -51.50 -15.79 3.25
N THR A 74 -50.51 -15.87 2.37
CA THR A 74 -49.31 -16.71 2.51
C THR A 74 -48.11 -15.88 2.96
N ILE A 75 -47.05 -16.54 3.41
CA ILE A 75 -45.77 -15.89 3.74
C ILE A 75 -45.10 -15.35 2.47
N LEU A 76 -44.50 -14.15 2.56
CA LEU A 76 -43.58 -13.64 1.54
C LEU A 76 -42.20 -14.26 1.76
N ASP A 77 -41.88 -15.30 1.00
CA ASP A 77 -40.63 -16.05 1.10
C ASP A 77 -39.71 -15.74 -0.11
N PRO A 78 -38.60 -15.02 0.08
CA PRO A 78 -37.62 -14.74 -0.99
C PRO A 78 -37.03 -15.98 -1.70
N TYR A 79 -37.15 -17.17 -1.12
CA TYR A 79 -36.67 -18.45 -1.66
C TYR A 79 -37.76 -19.29 -2.34
N SER A 80 -39.03 -18.89 -2.27
CA SER A 80 -40.11 -19.46 -3.09
C SER A 80 -40.62 -18.49 -4.14
N GLU A 81 -40.58 -17.19 -3.85
CA GLU A 81 -41.25 -16.15 -4.61
C GLU A 81 -40.94 -16.18 -6.11
N ASN A 82 -41.99 -16.07 -6.93
CA ASN A 82 -41.90 -15.89 -8.38
C ASN A 82 -42.63 -14.60 -8.81
N PRO A 83 -41.91 -13.47 -8.91
CA PRO A 83 -42.50 -12.15 -9.15
C PRO A 83 -43.28 -11.99 -10.47
N THR A 84 -43.12 -12.95 -11.39
CA THR A 84 -43.71 -12.92 -12.74
C THR A 84 -44.77 -13.98 -12.96
N GLY A 85 -45.05 -14.82 -11.96
CA GLY A 85 -45.86 -16.01 -12.13
C GLY A 85 -46.57 -16.40 -10.83
N SER A 86 -46.80 -17.70 -10.68
CA SER A 86 -47.20 -18.26 -9.39
C SER A 86 -45.99 -18.87 -8.73
N ASP A 87 -45.95 -18.76 -7.42
CA ASP A 87 -44.99 -19.49 -6.59
C ASP A 87 -44.99 -21.01 -6.84
N PRO A 88 -43.81 -21.66 -6.80
CA PRO A 88 -43.69 -23.11 -6.88
C PRO A 88 -44.37 -23.80 -5.69
N TYR A 89 -44.40 -23.13 -4.53
CA TYR A 89 -45.07 -23.52 -3.30
C TYR A 89 -45.24 -22.30 -2.41
N THR A 90 -46.23 -22.33 -1.52
CA THR A 90 -46.56 -21.21 -0.61
C THR A 90 -46.76 -21.72 0.80
N PHE A 91 -46.49 -20.89 1.81
CA PHE A 91 -46.65 -21.27 3.21
C PHE A 91 -47.78 -20.53 3.91
N SER A 92 -48.57 -21.27 4.68
CA SER A 92 -49.54 -20.71 5.61
C SER A 92 -48.84 -20.25 6.89
N PRO A 93 -49.06 -19.00 7.34
CA PRO A 93 -48.43 -18.49 8.56
C PRO A 93 -48.83 -19.35 9.76
N VAL A 94 -47.90 -19.55 10.69
CA VAL A 94 -48.04 -20.36 11.91
C VAL A 94 -48.09 -21.87 11.67
N SER A 95 -48.93 -22.36 10.75
CA SER A 95 -49.10 -23.81 10.56
C SER A 95 -47.91 -24.49 9.90
N ASP A 96 -47.25 -23.78 8.99
CA ASP A 96 -46.17 -24.33 8.15
C ASP A 96 -44.78 -23.87 8.64
N GLU A 97 -44.69 -23.35 9.87
CA GLU A 97 -43.40 -23.05 10.51
C GLU A 97 -42.77 -24.32 11.06
N CYS A 98 -41.49 -24.58 10.74
CA CYS A 98 -40.81 -25.76 11.28
C CYS A 98 -39.29 -25.62 11.42
N GLY A 99 -38.68 -26.61 12.08
CA GLY A 99 -37.22 -26.75 12.22
C GLY A 99 -36.62 -27.97 11.53
N ASN A 100 -37.42 -28.81 10.86
CA ASN A 100 -36.96 -30.04 10.18
C ASN A 100 -37.62 -30.16 8.81
N TYR A 101 -36.81 -30.20 7.75
CA TYR A 101 -37.24 -30.24 6.36
C TYR A 101 -36.38 -31.23 5.57
N ASN A 102 -36.93 -31.78 4.48
CA ASN A 102 -36.26 -32.73 3.59
C ASN A 102 -36.31 -32.31 2.12
N SER A 103 -37.32 -31.53 1.72
CA SER A 103 -37.54 -31.04 0.36
C SER A 103 -37.94 -29.55 0.37
N GLU A 104 -37.74 -28.89 -0.77
CA GLU A 104 -38.30 -27.54 -1.01
C GLU A 104 -39.84 -27.60 -0.89
N GLY A 105 -40.43 -26.61 -0.22
CA GLY A 105 -41.87 -26.52 0.03
C GLY A 105 -42.36 -27.28 1.26
N ASP A 106 -41.48 -27.89 2.06
CA ASP A 106 -41.89 -28.65 3.25
C ASP A 106 -42.43 -27.72 4.37
N CYS A 107 -41.72 -26.63 4.64
CA CYS A 107 -42.04 -25.65 5.68
C CYS A 107 -41.17 -24.40 5.54
N TYR A 108 -41.54 -23.30 6.20
CA TYR A 108 -40.67 -22.13 6.32
C TYR A 108 -39.99 -22.07 7.70
N ASN A 109 -38.85 -21.39 7.76
CA ASN A 109 -38.15 -21.04 8.99
C ASN A 109 -37.57 -19.62 8.91
N LYS A 110 -36.83 -19.21 9.94
CA LYS A 110 -36.15 -17.90 10.01
C LYS A 110 -34.76 -18.00 9.39
N GLU A 111 -34.55 -17.28 8.31
CA GLU A 111 -33.26 -17.03 7.72
C GLU A 111 -32.56 -15.88 8.43
N HIS A 112 -31.31 -16.10 8.83
CA HIS A 112 -30.43 -15.02 9.26
C HIS A 112 -29.60 -14.59 8.05
N VAL A 113 -29.90 -13.42 7.48
CA VAL A 113 -29.17 -12.89 6.32
C VAL A 113 -27.67 -12.80 6.64
N ILE A 114 -27.31 -12.39 7.85
CA ILE A 114 -25.95 -12.56 8.37
C ILE A 114 -25.93 -13.85 9.21
N PRO A 115 -25.15 -14.89 8.83
CA PRO A 115 -25.22 -16.19 9.51
C PRO A 115 -24.89 -16.11 11.01
N GLN A 116 -25.67 -16.81 11.84
CA GLN A 116 -25.51 -16.80 13.30
C GLN A 116 -24.09 -17.18 13.78
N SER A 117 -23.38 -18.01 13.01
CA SER A 117 -22.02 -18.42 13.31
C SER A 117 -21.02 -17.25 13.30
N VAL A 118 -21.31 -16.15 12.61
CA VAL A 118 -20.42 -14.99 12.51
C VAL A 118 -20.31 -14.26 13.85
N PHE A 119 -21.43 -14.12 14.55
CA PHE A 119 -21.54 -13.41 15.83
C PHE A 119 -21.79 -14.35 17.03
N ASN A 120 -21.52 -15.65 16.87
CA ASN A 120 -21.66 -16.69 17.90
C ASN A 120 -23.06 -16.75 18.54
N GLU A 121 -24.12 -16.56 17.75
CA GLU A 121 -25.52 -16.58 18.25
C GLU A 121 -25.83 -15.54 19.34
N ASN A 122 -24.97 -14.54 19.53
CA ASN A 122 -25.14 -13.54 20.59
C ASN A 122 -26.37 -12.65 20.35
N LEU A 123 -27.00 -12.29 21.46
CA LEU A 123 -28.02 -11.23 21.50
C LEU A 123 -27.33 -9.86 21.54
N PRO A 124 -27.92 -8.82 20.94
CA PRO A 124 -29.23 -8.83 20.28
C PRO A 124 -29.21 -9.23 18.79
N MET A 125 -28.04 -9.46 18.18
CA MET A 125 -27.91 -9.80 16.75
C MET A 125 -28.79 -10.99 16.34
N ARG A 126 -28.87 -12.02 17.18
CA ARG A 126 -29.67 -13.22 16.88
C ARG A 126 -31.17 -12.94 16.70
N SER A 127 -31.72 -11.94 17.37
CA SER A 127 -33.16 -11.62 17.40
C SER A 127 -33.53 -10.36 16.64
N ASP A 128 -32.57 -9.66 16.03
CA ASP A 128 -32.84 -8.44 15.28
C ASP A 128 -33.68 -8.74 14.02
N ALA A 129 -34.90 -8.21 14.01
CA ALA A 129 -35.87 -8.46 12.94
C ALA A 129 -35.45 -7.90 11.58
N HIS A 130 -34.54 -6.91 11.51
CA HIS A 130 -34.12 -6.32 10.24
C HIS A 130 -33.35 -7.31 9.36
N HIS A 131 -32.72 -8.34 9.92
CA HIS A 131 -31.99 -9.36 9.13
C HIS A 131 -32.56 -10.78 9.24
N LEU A 132 -33.72 -10.93 9.89
CA LEU A 132 -34.47 -12.17 9.97
C LEU A 132 -35.56 -12.20 8.91
N LEU A 133 -35.48 -13.10 7.93
CA LEU A 133 -36.50 -13.25 6.89
C LEU A 133 -37.19 -14.62 7.02
N PRO A 134 -38.51 -14.73 6.77
CA PRO A 134 -39.13 -16.03 6.65
C PRO A 134 -38.77 -16.64 5.29
N THR A 135 -38.24 -17.86 5.30
CA THR A 135 -37.82 -18.53 4.06
C THR A 135 -38.11 -20.02 4.06
N ASP A 136 -38.20 -20.64 2.87
CA ASP A 136 -38.19 -22.09 2.74
C ASP A 136 -37.02 -22.69 3.53
N GLY A 137 -37.35 -23.63 4.42
CA GLY A 137 -36.37 -24.22 5.32
C GLY A 137 -35.29 -24.99 4.57
N ARG A 138 -35.65 -25.69 3.48
CA ARG A 138 -34.70 -26.51 2.72
C ARG A 138 -33.72 -25.66 1.91
N VAL A 139 -34.17 -24.55 1.31
CA VAL A 139 -33.32 -23.57 0.61
C VAL A 139 -32.45 -22.80 1.60
N ASN A 140 -32.98 -22.40 2.76
CA ASN A 140 -32.17 -21.83 3.85
C ASN A 140 -31.05 -22.81 4.28
N GLY A 141 -31.41 -24.07 4.56
CA GLY A 141 -30.43 -25.11 4.86
C GLY A 141 -29.42 -25.38 3.74
N PHE A 142 -29.81 -25.16 2.48
CA PHE A 142 -28.91 -25.24 1.32
C PHE A 142 -27.92 -24.06 1.27
N ARG A 143 -28.39 -22.85 1.56
CA ARG A 143 -27.54 -21.66 1.69
C ARG A 143 -26.52 -21.80 2.83
N SER A 144 -26.90 -22.42 3.94
CA SER A 144 -26.00 -22.63 5.10
C SER A 144 -25.40 -21.29 5.57
N ASN A 145 -24.10 -21.23 5.83
CA ASN A 145 -23.39 -20.00 6.19
C ASN A 145 -22.63 -19.38 5.00
N TYR A 146 -22.94 -19.76 3.76
CA TYR A 146 -22.26 -19.20 2.60
C TYR A 146 -22.60 -17.71 2.44
N PRO A 147 -21.60 -16.89 2.06
CA PRO A 147 -21.83 -15.48 1.76
C PRO A 147 -22.75 -15.33 0.54
N PHE A 148 -23.49 -14.23 0.49
CA PHE A 148 -24.23 -13.88 -0.71
C PHE A 148 -23.26 -13.37 -1.79
N GLY A 149 -23.52 -13.73 -3.04
CA GLY A 149 -22.68 -13.33 -4.18
C GLY A 149 -23.33 -13.66 -5.51
N VAL A 150 -22.55 -13.57 -6.58
CA VAL A 150 -23.01 -13.90 -7.95
C VAL A 150 -22.45 -15.27 -8.31
N VAL A 151 -23.29 -16.23 -8.65
CA VAL A 151 -22.85 -17.60 -8.94
C VAL A 151 -22.40 -17.74 -10.39
N ASP A 152 -21.26 -18.38 -10.62
CA ASP A 152 -20.89 -18.89 -11.94
C ASP A 152 -21.76 -20.12 -12.27
N ASP A 153 -22.68 -19.97 -13.24
CA ASP A 153 -23.59 -21.03 -13.69
C ASP A 153 -22.88 -22.32 -14.15
N SER A 154 -21.59 -22.25 -14.47
CA SER A 154 -20.78 -23.44 -14.80
C SER A 154 -20.26 -24.20 -13.57
N GLN A 155 -20.38 -23.63 -12.37
CA GLN A 155 -19.82 -24.12 -11.11
C GLN A 155 -20.89 -24.35 -10.02
N LEU A 156 -22.08 -24.77 -10.41
CA LEU A 156 -23.17 -25.08 -9.48
C LEU A 156 -22.84 -26.26 -8.56
N VAL A 157 -23.17 -26.12 -7.28
CA VAL A 157 -23.07 -27.20 -6.28
C VAL A 157 -24.21 -28.21 -6.48
N ASN A 158 -23.89 -29.49 -6.45
CA ASN A 158 -24.90 -30.56 -6.40
C ASN A 158 -25.08 -31.06 -4.97
N GLN A 159 -26.30 -31.01 -4.44
CA GLN A 159 -26.67 -31.56 -3.15
C GLN A 159 -27.93 -32.42 -3.29
N SER A 160 -27.94 -33.60 -2.64
CA SER A 160 -29.11 -34.49 -2.67
C SER A 160 -30.34 -33.81 -2.05
N GLY A 161 -31.51 -34.01 -2.68
CA GLY A 161 -32.79 -33.54 -2.14
C GLY A 161 -33.05 -32.04 -2.32
N ILE A 162 -32.35 -31.36 -3.23
CA ILE A 162 -32.68 -29.99 -3.67
C ILE A 162 -32.25 -29.77 -5.11
N SER A 163 -32.97 -28.93 -5.83
CA SER A 163 -32.58 -28.47 -7.17
C SER A 163 -31.56 -27.32 -7.08
N ASN A 164 -30.68 -27.18 -8.09
CA ASN A 164 -29.79 -26.03 -8.22
C ASN A 164 -29.63 -25.66 -9.71
N PRO A 165 -30.20 -24.53 -10.18
CA PRO A 165 -30.97 -23.55 -9.41
C PRO A 165 -32.19 -24.16 -8.68
N THR A 166 -32.57 -23.58 -7.54
CA THR A 166 -33.77 -23.95 -6.77
C THR A 166 -35.03 -23.68 -7.60
N GLN A 167 -36.19 -24.10 -7.12
CA GLN A 167 -37.44 -23.96 -7.89
C GLN A 167 -37.79 -22.50 -8.21
N ASN A 168 -37.42 -21.54 -7.35
CA ASN A 168 -37.59 -20.12 -7.63
C ASN A 168 -36.46 -19.52 -8.48
N GLY A 169 -35.33 -20.22 -8.62
CA GLY A 169 -34.19 -19.80 -9.43
C GLY A 169 -32.97 -19.32 -8.63
N SER A 170 -33.01 -19.36 -7.30
CA SER A 170 -31.83 -19.10 -6.46
C SER A 170 -30.75 -20.17 -6.68
N LYS A 171 -29.48 -19.82 -6.45
CA LYS A 171 -28.34 -20.67 -6.84
C LYS A 171 -27.32 -20.79 -5.73
N LEU A 172 -26.60 -21.92 -5.70
CA LEU A 172 -25.41 -22.10 -4.88
C LEU A 172 -24.25 -22.58 -5.75
N GLY A 173 -23.11 -21.90 -5.72
CA GLY A 173 -21.99 -22.24 -6.59
C GLY A 173 -20.76 -21.41 -6.30
N ALA A 174 -19.67 -21.65 -7.03
CA ALA A 174 -18.50 -20.77 -6.95
C ALA A 174 -18.88 -19.35 -7.40
N ASN A 175 -18.32 -18.34 -6.74
CA ASN A 175 -18.54 -16.96 -7.12
C ASN A 175 -17.98 -16.67 -8.52
N LEU A 176 -18.76 -15.94 -9.33
CA LEU A 176 -18.36 -15.45 -10.63
C LEU A 176 -17.24 -14.42 -10.46
N ASN A 177 -16.00 -14.86 -10.67
CA ASN A 177 -14.81 -14.04 -10.46
C ASN A 177 -14.50 -13.11 -11.65
N SER A 178 -15.48 -12.25 -12.02
CA SER A 178 -15.36 -11.25 -13.09
C SER A 178 -16.36 -10.12 -12.89
N GLY A 179 -16.19 -8.98 -13.57
CA GLY A 179 -17.09 -7.84 -13.44
C GLY A 179 -17.11 -7.28 -12.02
N TYR A 180 -18.29 -6.86 -11.54
CA TYR A 180 -18.46 -6.31 -10.18
C TYR A 180 -18.39 -7.36 -9.07
N SER A 181 -18.30 -8.66 -9.41
CA SER A 181 -18.12 -9.75 -8.46
C SER A 181 -16.69 -10.33 -8.46
N ALA A 182 -15.74 -9.66 -9.10
CA ALA A 182 -14.33 -10.08 -9.13
C ALA A 182 -13.65 -9.94 -7.75
N GLY A 183 -12.72 -10.84 -7.46
CA GLY A 183 -11.90 -10.86 -6.24
C GLY A 183 -12.23 -11.98 -5.24
N TYR A 184 -13.32 -12.71 -5.45
CA TYR A 184 -13.69 -13.90 -4.65
C TYR A 184 -14.02 -15.09 -5.56
N SER A 185 -13.67 -16.32 -5.16
CA SER A 185 -13.86 -17.53 -6.00
C SER A 185 -14.42 -18.74 -5.26
N ASN A 186 -14.66 -18.64 -3.96
CA ASN A 186 -15.27 -19.73 -3.20
C ASN A 186 -16.80 -19.72 -3.35
N THR A 187 -17.47 -20.68 -2.70
CA THR A 187 -18.91 -20.85 -2.75
C THR A 187 -19.66 -19.63 -2.19
N VAL A 188 -20.64 -19.15 -2.96
CA VAL A 188 -21.61 -18.12 -2.61
C VAL A 188 -23.03 -18.63 -2.88
N PHE A 189 -24.01 -17.99 -2.26
CA PHE A 189 -25.42 -18.14 -2.59
C PHE A 189 -25.92 -16.90 -3.34
N GLU A 190 -26.65 -17.11 -4.43
CA GLU A 190 -27.25 -16.04 -5.23
C GLU A 190 -28.78 -16.14 -5.17
N PRO A 191 -29.48 -15.15 -4.59
CA PRO A 191 -30.93 -15.06 -4.62
C PRO A 191 -31.39 -14.57 -6.00
N ILE A 192 -32.69 -14.65 -6.29
CA ILE A 192 -33.25 -14.04 -7.50
C ILE A 192 -33.14 -12.52 -7.47
N ASP A 193 -33.20 -11.89 -8.65
CA ASP A 193 -32.91 -10.45 -8.81
C ASP A 193 -33.83 -9.52 -7.99
N GLU A 194 -35.09 -9.91 -7.76
CA GLU A 194 -36.11 -9.13 -7.04
C GLU A 194 -35.82 -8.87 -5.54
N PHE A 195 -34.88 -9.63 -4.95
CA PHE A 195 -34.54 -9.53 -3.53
C PHE A 195 -33.07 -9.17 -3.28
N LYS A 196 -32.30 -8.91 -4.34
CA LYS A 196 -30.87 -8.59 -4.24
C LYS A 196 -30.64 -7.28 -3.50
N GLY A 197 -31.46 -6.27 -3.78
CA GLY A 197 -31.42 -4.96 -3.13
C GLY A 197 -31.85 -5.01 -1.67
N ASP A 198 -32.88 -5.80 -1.37
CA ASP A 198 -33.34 -6.06 0.01
C ASP A 198 -32.19 -6.62 0.86
N ILE A 199 -31.55 -7.70 0.37
CA ILE A 199 -30.41 -8.32 1.04
C ILE A 199 -29.25 -7.33 1.18
N ALA A 200 -28.97 -6.51 0.16
CA ALA A 200 -27.93 -5.49 0.24
C ALA A 200 -28.20 -4.48 1.37
N ARG A 201 -29.42 -3.94 1.45
CA ARG A 201 -29.82 -2.98 2.49
C ARG A 201 -29.85 -3.61 3.89
N ILE A 202 -30.11 -4.91 4.00
CA ILE A 202 -29.97 -5.65 5.26
C ILE A 202 -28.50 -5.72 5.70
N TYR A 203 -27.56 -6.00 4.78
CA TYR A 203 -26.13 -5.98 5.11
C TYR A 203 -25.66 -4.59 5.55
N PHE A 204 -25.99 -3.54 4.78
CA PHE A 204 -25.63 -2.17 5.13
C PHE A 204 -26.17 -1.77 6.50
N TYR A 205 -27.43 -2.14 6.79
CA TYR A 205 -28.02 -1.95 8.11
C TYR A 205 -27.22 -2.67 9.19
N PHE A 206 -26.96 -3.97 9.01
CA PHE A 206 -26.38 -4.80 10.05
C PHE A 206 -24.97 -4.34 10.44
N VAL A 207 -24.13 -4.03 9.44
CA VAL A 207 -22.76 -3.54 9.69
C VAL A 207 -22.70 -2.11 10.22
N THR A 208 -23.77 -1.33 10.03
CA THR A 208 -23.93 0.00 10.64
C THR A 208 -24.45 -0.10 12.05
N ARG A 209 -25.48 -0.91 12.26
CA ARG A 209 -26.06 -1.14 13.58
C ARG A 209 -25.00 -1.63 14.53
N TYR A 210 -24.19 -2.61 14.16
CA TYR A 210 -23.21 -3.26 15.05
C TYR A 210 -21.77 -2.78 14.84
N GLU A 211 -21.58 -1.52 14.41
CA GLU A 211 -20.28 -0.91 14.11
C GLU A 211 -19.23 -1.08 15.23
N ASP A 212 -19.66 -1.04 16.49
CA ASP A 212 -18.82 -1.19 17.68
C ASP A 212 -18.45 -2.65 18.03
N GLN A 213 -19.06 -3.63 17.35
CA GLN A 213 -18.92 -5.07 17.62
C GLN A 213 -18.30 -5.85 16.48
N VAL A 214 -18.52 -5.42 15.23
CA VAL A 214 -18.15 -6.14 13.99
C VAL A 214 -16.67 -6.55 13.93
N SER A 215 -15.77 -5.74 14.46
CA SER A 215 -14.32 -6.02 14.47
C SER A 215 -13.92 -7.18 15.40
N ASN A 216 -14.82 -7.62 16.28
CA ASN A 216 -14.59 -8.72 17.23
C ASN A 216 -15.17 -10.06 16.75
N TRP A 217 -15.82 -10.10 15.59
CA TRP A 217 -16.46 -11.30 15.06
C TRP A 217 -15.46 -12.26 14.41
N GLY A 218 -15.90 -13.52 14.25
CA GLY A 218 -15.08 -14.53 13.58
C GLY A 218 -14.86 -14.20 12.11
N SER A 219 -13.80 -14.76 11.52
CA SER A 219 -13.52 -14.59 10.09
C SER A 219 -14.72 -15.03 9.26
N TYR A 220 -15.26 -14.10 8.48
CA TYR A 220 -16.36 -14.30 7.55
C TYR A 220 -16.00 -13.62 6.23
N PRO A 221 -16.14 -14.28 5.07
CA PRO A 221 -15.60 -13.76 3.81
C PRO A 221 -16.07 -12.36 3.42
N MET A 222 -17.29 -11.96 3.79
CA MET A 222 -17.80 -10.63 3.46
C MET A 222 -17.23 -9.53 4.34
N PHE A 223 -16.53 -9.87 5.44
CA PHE A 223 -16.02 -8.89 6.39
C PHE A 223 -14.49 -8.79 6.36
N ASP A 224 -13.97 -7.57 6.25
CA ASP A 224 -12.54 -7.26 6.16
C ASP A 224 -11.84 -7.14 7.53
N GLY A 225 -12.63 -7.15 8.61
CA GLY A 225 -12.16 -7.02 9.99
C GLY A 225 -12.05 -5.57 10.50
N SER A 226 -12.36 -4.58 9.66
CA SER A 226 -12.45 -3.18 10.08
C SER A 226 -13.79 -2.89 10.76
N SER A 227 -13.88 -1.77 11.50
CA SER A 227 -15.14 -1.29 12.10
C SER A 227 -15.87 -0.28 11.21
N ASP A 228 -15.13 0.45 10.38
CA ASP A 228 -15.62 1.54 9.53
C ASP A 228 -16.19 1.01 8.21
N LYS A 229 -15.37 0.45 7.32
CA LYS A 229 -15.81 -0.16 6.06
C LYS A 229 -16.58 -1.45 6.33
N VAL A 230 -16.00 -2.35 7.13
CA VAL A 230 -16.48 -3.70 7.48
C VAL A 230 -16.56 -4.66 6.30
N LEU A 231 -17.08 -4.22 5.15
CA LEU A 231 -17.34 -5.06 3.98
C LEU A 231 -16.08 -5.20 3.12
N ASP A 232 -15.69 -6.43 2.83
CA ASP A 232 -14.59 -6.75 1.92
C ASP A 232 -14.94 -6.35 0.47
N ASP A 233 -13.93 -5.89 -0.30
CA ASP A 233 -14.14 -5.15 -1.55
C ASP A 233 -15.00 -5.87 -2.61
N PRO A 234 -14.80 -7.18 -2.89
CA PRO A 234 -15.64 -7.92 -3.84
C PRO A 234 -17.11 -7.91 -3.43
N PHE A 235 -17.38 -8.08 -2.14
CA PHE A 235 -18.74 -8.13 -1.61
C PHE A 235 -19.35 -6.75 -1.50
N LEU A 236 -18.57 -5.72 -1.16
CA LEU A 236 -19.04 -4.34 -1.20
C LEU A 236 -19.47 -3.95 -2.62
N SER A 237 -18.69 -4.31 -3.64
CA SER A 237 -19.04 -4.05 -5.05
C SER A 237 -20.32 -4.76 -5.47
N ILE A 238 -20.51 -6.01 -5.03
CA ILE A 238 -21.76 -6.78 -5.24
C ILE A 238 -22.94 -6.08 -4.58
N LEU A 239 -22.84 -5.75 -3.28
CA LEU A 239 -23.94 -5.15 -2.52
C LEU A 239 -24.32 -3.76 -3.05
N LEU A 240 -23.34 -2.94 -3.44
CA LEU A 240 -23.59 -1.64 -4.09
C LEU A 240 -24.34 -1.81 -5.42
N THR A 241 -23.89 -2.77 -6.24
CA THR A 241 -24.53 -3.06 -7.54
C THR A 241 -25.95 -3.58 -7.36
N TRP A 242 -26.17 -4.47 -6.40
CA TRP A 242 -27.48 -5.02 -6.07
C TRP A 242 -28.42 -3.94 -5.53
N HIS A 243 -27.95 -3.11 -4.60
CA HIS A 243 -28.70 -1.96 -4.08
C HIS A 243 -29.14 -0.99 -5.19
N GLN A 244 -28.29 -0.76 -6.20
CA GLN A 244 -28.59 0.12 -7.31
C GLN A 244 -29.58 -0.49 -8.32
N ASN A 245 -29.44 -1.79 -8.62
CA ASN A 245 -30.25 -2.46 -9.63
C ASN A 245 -31.63 -2.88 -9.12
N ASP A 246 -31.78 -3.06 -7.80
CA ASP A 246 -33.03 -3.37 -7.13
C ASP A 246 -33.35 -2.28 -6.07
N PRO A 247 -34.00 -1.17 -6.48
CA PRO A 247 -34.31 -0.04 -5.60
C PRO A 247 -35.28 -0.41 -4.47
N VAL A 248 -35.33 0.43 -3.44
CA VAL A 248 -36.26 0.25 -2.31
C VAL A 248 -37.69 0.07 -2.81
N SER A 249 -38.32 -0.99 -2.33
CA SER A 249 -39.66 -1.41 -2.71
C SER A 249 -40.68 -1.19 -1.59
N GLN A 250 -41.98 -1.22 -1.92
CA GLN A 250 -43.04 -1.00 -0.91
C GLN A 250 -43.01 -2.08 0.17
N LYS A 251 -42.65 -3.33 -0.18
CA LYS A 251 -42.47 -4.46 0.75
C LYS A 251 -41.48 -4.12 1.87
N GLU A 252 -40.35 -3.51 1.52
CA GLU A 252 -39.34 -3.11 2.50
C GLU A 252 -39.78 -1.92 3.36
N ILE A 253 -40.44 -0.93 2.76
CA ILE A 253 -40.96 0.24 3.49
C ILE A 253 -41.99 -0.21 4.54
N ASP A 254 -42.92 -1.08 4.16
CA ASP A 254 -43.95 -1.61 5.05
C ASP A 254 -43.33 -2.47 6.15
N ARG A 255 -42.36 -3.32 5.80
CA ARG A 255 -41.63 -4.13 6.76
C ARG A 255 -40.85 -3.26 7.76
N ASN A 256 -40.08 -2.28 7.29
CA ASN A 256 -39.31 -1.36 8.14
C ASN A 256 -40.22 -0.56 9.09
N ASN A 257 -41.39 -0.12 8.61
CA ASN A 257 -42.42 0.49 9.45
C ASN A 257 -42.96 -0.47 10.51
N ASN A 258 -43.30 -1.70 10.14
CA ASN A 258 -43.82 -2.68 11.09
C ASN A 258 -42.77 -3.08 12.14
N ILE A 259 -41.50 -3.19 11.75
CA ILE A 259 -40.40 -3.44 12.70
C ILE A 259 -40.31 -2.31 13.73
N TYR A 260 -40.42 -1.05 13.28
CA TYR A 260 -40.39 0.11 14.17
C TYR A 260 -41.60 0.17 15.10
N TYR A 261 -42.82 0.14 14.55
CA TYR A 261 -44.03 0.40 15.34
C TYR A 261 -44.52 -0.81 16.13
N ASN A 262 -44.22 -2.02 15.67
CA ASN A 262 -44.85 -3.26 16.18
C ASN A 262 -43.86 -4.30 16.70
N HIS A 263 -42.55 -4.06 16.65
CA HIS A 263 -41.55 -5.05 17.09
C HIS A 263 -40.42 -4.45 17.96
N GLN A 264 -39.39 -3.87 17.35
CA GLN A 264 -38.13 -3.52 18.04
C GLN A 264 -37.79 -2.02 18.07
N SER A 265 -38.62 -1.14 17.51
CA SER A 265 -38.50 0.32 17.70
C SER A 265 -37.22 0.97 17.16
N ASN A 266 -36.49 0.31 16.27
CA ASN A 266 -35.43 0.92 15.44
C ASN A 266 -35.71 0.67 13.95
N ARG A 267 -35.05 1.45 13.08
CA ARG A 267 -35.32 1.44 11.64
C ARG A 267 -34.06 1.12 10.84
N ASN A 268 -34.24 0.55 9.66
CA ASN A 268 -33.18 0.40 8.67
C ASN A 268 -32.99 1.73 7.91
N PRO A 269 -31.90 2.50 8.17
CA PRO A 269 -31.71 3.79 7.51
C PRO A 269 -31.60 3.69 6.00
N PHE A 270 -31.16 2.55 5.46
CA PHE A 270 -30.92 2.37 4.03
C PHE A 270 -32.17 1.98 3.25
N VAL A 271 -33.25 1.62 3.94
CA VAL A 271 -34.60 1.55 3.36
C VAL A 271 -35.22 2.96 3.30
N ASP A 272 -34.96 3.77 4.32
CA ASP A 272 -35.56 5.11 4.44
C ASP A 272 -34.85 6.20 3.63
N HIS A 273 -33.53 6.08 3.55
CA HIS A 273 -32.59 6.97 2.89
C HIS A 273 -31.59 6.12 2.09
N PRO A 274 -32.02 5.47 1.00
CA PRO A 274 -31.14 4.63 0.18
C PRO A 274 -29.94 5.41 -0.37
N GLU A 275 -30.06 6.72 -0.56
CA GLU A 275 -28.95 7.60 -0.98
C GLU A 275 -27.73 7.52 -0.06
N TRP A 276 -27.91 7.23 1.24
CA TRP A 276 -26.81 7.16 2.20
C TRP A 276 -25.89 5.95 2.00
N VAL A 277 -26.32 4.92 1.28
CA VAL A 277 -25.43 3.81 0.91
C VAL A 277 -24.24 4.36 0.12
N ASN A 278 -24.51 5.20 -0.89
CA ASN A 278 -23.45 5.79 -1.70
C ASN A 278 -22.66 6.84 -0.91
N GLU A 279 -23.31 7.66 -0.08
CA GLU A 279 -22.61 8.66 0.74
C GLU A 279 -21.63 8.05 1.76
N ILE A 280 -21.86 6.80 2.18
CA ILE A 280 -21.02 6.09 3.15
C ILE A 280 -19.93 5.26 2.47
N TRP A 281 -20.31 4.40 1.50
CA TRP A 281 -19.40 3.36 0.97
C TRP A 281 -18.91 3.59 -0.45
N VAL A 282 -19.44 4.57 -1.17
CA VAL A 282 -18.82 5.00 -2.42
C VAL A 282 -17.88 6.14 -2.05
N SER A 283 -16.57 5.85 -2.03
CA SER A 283 -15.58 6.91 -1.93
C SER A 283 -15.82 7.84 -3.12
N THR A 284 -16.14 9.11 -2.83
CA THR A 284 -16.01 10.14 -3.86
C THR A 284 -14.55 10.10 -4.32
N PRO A 285 -14.27 9.98 -5.63
CA PRO A 285 -12.90 10.03 -6.11
C PRO A 285 -12.20 11.21 -5.49
N ASP A 286 -11.05 10.98 -4.86
CA ASP A 286 -10.26 12.07 -4.36
C ASP A 286 -9.77 12.89 -5.54
N THR A 287 -10.11 14.17 -5.55
CA THR A 287 -9.79 15.11 -6.64
C THR A 287 -9.00 16.31 -6.13
N GLU A 288 -8.73 16.35 -4.82
CA GLU A 288 -7.91 17.37 -4.23
C GLU A 288 -6.45 16.93 -4.35
N ALA A 289 -5.59 17.81 -4.85
CA ALA A 289 -4.19 17.52 -5.00
C ALA A 289 -3.44 17.84 -3.71
N PRO A 290 -2.35 17.10 -3.39
CA PRO A 290 -1.50 17.41 -2.25
C PRO A 290 -0.95 18.85 -2.28
N THR A 291 -0.58 19.35 -1.11
CA THR A 291 0.20 20.58 -1.02
C THR A 291 1.58 20.40 -1.67
N ALA A 292 2.16 21.46 -2.25
CA ALA A 292 3.49 21.39 -2.83
C ALA A 292 4.54 21.10 -1.73
N PRO A 293 5.55 20.24 -1.98
CA PRO A 293 6.67 20.08 -1.06
C PRO A 293 7.37 21.41 -0.81
N THR A 294 7.83 21.64 0.41
CA THR A 294 8.50 22.90 0.79
C THR A 294 9.92 22.66 1.29
N ASN A 295 10.74 23.72 1.35
CA ASN A 295 12.12 23.67 1.83
C ASN A 295 12.99 22.61 1.11
N LEU A 296 12.84 22.47 -0.21
CA LEU A 296 13.75 21.64 -0.99
C LEU A 296 15.15 22.24 -0.94
N VAL A 297 16.14 21.44 -0.51
CA VAL A 297 17.54 21.83 -0.38
C VAL A 297 18.49 20.73 -0.88
N VAL A 298 19.66 21.15 -1.36
CA VAL A 298 20.80 20.25 -1.61
C VAL A 298 21.52 20.02 -0.30
N THR A 299 21.71 18.75 0.09
CA THR A 299 22.37 18.37 1.34
C THR A 299 23.78 17.83 1.13
N ASN A 300 24.11 17.37 -0.08
CA ASN A 300 25.45 16.92 -0.45
C ASN A 300 25.68 17.00 -1.97
N GLU A 301 26.89 17.38 -2.38
CA GLU A 301 27.33 17.44 -3.77
C GLU A 301 28.60 16.60 -3.96
N ALA A 302 28.49 15.56 -4.77
CA ALA A 302 29.58 14.66 -5.15
C ALA A 302 29.91 14.79 -6.65
N SER A 303 30.92 14.06 -7.14
CA SER A 303 31.34 14.22 -8.54
C SER A 303 30.33 13.65 -9.52
N THR A 304 29.55 12.65 -9.10
CA THR A 304 28.52 12.00 -9.93
C THR A 304 27.17 11.84 -9.24
N SER A 305 26.99 12.45 -8.06
CA SER A 305 25.70 12.42 -7.36
C SER A 305 25.40 13.67 -6.54
N ILE A 306 24.12 13.92 -6.29
CA ILE A 306 23.61 15.01 -5.46
C ILE A 306 22.51 14.48 -4.54
N ASN A 307 22.61 14.76 -3.24
CA ASN A 307 21.55 14.44 -2.27
C ASN A 307 20.61 15.63 -2.06
N LEU A 308 19.32 15.35 -1.98
CA LEU A 308 18.25 16.31 -1.78
C LEU A 308 17.43 15.95 -0.54
N SER A 309 16.89 16.96 0.15
CA SER A 309 15.87 16.78 1.19
C SER A 309 14.81 17.89 1.12
N TRP A 310 13.60 17.60 1.59
CA TRP A 310 12.48 18.54 1.63
C TRP A 310 11.55 18.27 2.82
N THR A 311 10.64 19.22 3.06
CA THR A 311 9.53 19.07 4.01
C THR A 311 8.35 18.40 3.33
N ALA A 312 7.75 17.41 4.00
CA ALA A 312 6.63 16.62 3.49
C ALA A 312 5.40 17.47 3.15
N SER A 313 4.69 17.02 2.13
CA SER A 313 3.37 17.51 1.74
C SER A 313 2.27 16.97 2.66
N THR A 314 1.09 17.59 2.58
CA THR A 314 -0.14 17.17 3.27
C THR A 314 -1.27 17.05 2.26
N ASP A 315 -2.22 16.16 2.55
CA ASP A 315 -3.37 15.87 1.70
C ASP A 315 -4.60 15.53 2.57
N ASN A 316 -5.80 15.56 1.98
CA ASN A 316 -7.06 15.21 2.65
C ASN A 316 -7.23 13.70 2.86
N VAL A 317 -6.58 12.85 2.04
CA VAL A 317 -6.54 11.40 2.24
C VAL A 317 -5.13 10.97 2.63
N GLU A 318 -4.17 10.96 1.71
CA GLU A 318 -2.80 10.51 1.97
C GLU A 318 -1.84 10.87 0.82
N VAL A 319 -0.64 11.37 1.17
CA VAL A 319 0.47 11.51 0.22
C VAL A 319 1.25 10.20 0.16
N VAL A 320 1.39 9.61 -1.02
CA VAL A 320 2.01 8.28 -1.21
C VAL A 320 3.46 8.38 -1.68
N SER A 321 3.79 9.35 -2.54
CA SER A 321 5.14 9.45 -3.11
C SER A 321 5.52 10.85 -3.59
N TYR A 322 6.77 11.00 -4.02
CA TYR A 322 7.35 12.22 -4.56
C TYR A 322 8.12 11.93 -5.85
N ASP A 323 7.77 12.64 -6.91
CA ASP A 323 8.50 12.66 -8.18
C ASP A 323 9.59 13.74 -8.15
N VAL A 324 10.83 13.33 -8.42
CA VAL A 324 12.00 14.22 -8.44
C VAL A 324 12.43 14.47 -9.88
N TYR A 325 12.58 15.75 -10.22
CA TYR A 325 12.94 16.22 -11.55
C TYR A 325 14.33 16.85 -11.57
N VAL A 326 15.08 16.59 -12.64
CA VAL A 326 16.42 17.12 -12.92
C VAL A 326 16.39 17.85 -14.25
N ASP A 327 16.70 19.14 -14.27
CA ASP A 327 16.63 20.02 -15.44
C ASP A 327 15.28 19.95 -16.19
N GLY A 328 14.18 19.77 -15.43
CA GLY A 328 12.82 19.66 -15.96
C GLY A 328 12.46 18.29 -16.52
N VAL A 329 13.33 17.28 -16.37
CA VAL A 329 13.05 15.89 -16.78
C VAL A 329 12.86 15.01 -15.55
N PHE A 330 11.82 14.18 -15.55
CA PHE A 330 11.57 13.20 -14.49
C PHE A 330 12.80 12.27 -14.33
N ASN A 331 13.26 12.10 -13.09
CA ASN A 331 14.42 11.27 -12.77
C ASN A 331 14.04 10.02 -11.96
N THR A 332 13.35 10.20 -10.84
CA THR A 332 12.97 9.11 -9.94
C THR A 332 11.73 9.44 -9.12
N ASN A 333 11.04 8.41 -8.66
CA ASN A 333 9.99 8.49 -7.65
C ASN A 333 10.52 7.92 -6.32
N VAL A 334 10.16 8.53 -5.19
CA VAL A 334 10.53 8.07 -3.84
C VAL A 334 9.34 8.19 -2.88
N SER A 335 9.24 7.31 -1.89
CA SER A 335 8.25 7.40 -0.81
C SER A 335 8.77 8.13 0.44
N THR A 336 10.01 8.65 0.38
CA THR A 336 10.70 9.34 1.47
C THR A 336 10.85 10.83 1.18
N ASN A 337 11.16 11.64 2.20
CA ASN A 337 11.35 13.09 2.05
C ASN A 337 12.78 13.48 1.63
N SER A 338 13.46 12.58 0.94
CA SER A 338 14.83 12.73 0.47
C SER A 338 15.08 11.82 -0.73
N ALA A 339 16.03 12.23 -1.58
CA ALA A 339 16.48 11.47 -2.75
C ALA A 339 17.99 11.64 -2.96
N ASN A 340 18.63 10.58 -3.47
CA ASN A 340 20.01 10.62 -3.97
C ASN A 340 20.00 10.49 -5.49
N ILE A 341 20.39 11.55 -6.18
CA ILE A 341 20.44 11.61 -7.64
C ILE A 341 21.84 11.18 -8.07
N ILE A 342 21.94 10.06 -8.80
CA ILE A 342 23.20 9.44 -9.22
C ILE A 342 23.39 9.53 -10.74
N ASN A 343 24.57 9.10 -11.23
CA ASN A 343 24.95 9.11 -12.65
C ASN A 343 24.97 10.51 -13.28
N LEU A 344 25.24 11.53 -12.47
CA LEU A 344 25.41 12.90 -12.94
C LEU A 344 26.80 13.08 -13.55
N THR A 345 26.90 13.97 -14.53
CA THR A 345 28.20 14.40 -15.09
C THR A 345 28.92 15.30 -14.07
N PRO A 346 30.22 15.11 -13.80
CA PRO A 346 31.05 15.99 -12.97
C PRO A 346 31.09 17.45 -13.44
N GLU A 347 31.40 18.36 -12.53
CA GLU A 347 31.51 19.81 -12.79
C GLU A 347 30.31 20.41 -13.54
N THR A 348 29.11 19.87 -13.31
CA THR A 348 27.89 20.25 -14.03
C THR A 348 26.83 20.70 -13.04
N THR A 349 26.27 21.89 -13.28
CA THR A 349 25.15 22.42 -12.50
C THR A 349 23.84 21.86 -13.04
N TYR A 350 23.03 21.30 -12.14
CA TYR A 350 21.68 20.80 -12.38
C TYR A 350 20.67 21.59 -11.56
N SER A 351 19.44 21.71 -12.07
CA SER A 351 18.31 22.28 -11.35
C SER A 351 17.33 21.19 -10.93
N PHE A 352 16.83 21.27 -9.70
CA PHE A 352 15.96 20.26 -9.08
C PHE A 352 14.65 20.87 -8.60
N TYR A 353 13.55 20.12 -8.78
CA TYR A 353 12.27 20.34 -8.08
C TYR A 353 11.58 19.01 -7.80
N VAL A 354 10.60 19.02 -6.89
CA VAL A 354 9.85 17.84 -6.46
C VAL A 354 8.34 18.10 -6.58
N ILE A 355 7.58 17.07 -6.95
CA ILE A 355 6.11 17.04 -6.99
C ILE A 355 5.63 15.91 -6.08
N ALA A 356 4.61 16.16 -5.25
CA ALA A 356 3.98 15.13 -4.42
C ALA A 356 2.81 14.47 -5.16
N ILE A 357 2.62 13.18 -4.92
CA ILE A 357 1.56 12.33 -5.50
C ILE A 357 0.77 11.67 -4.36
N ASP A 358 -0.55 11.76 -4.39
CA ASP A 358 -1.44 11.09 -3.43
C ASP A 358 -1.82 9.65 -3.85
N ALA A 359 -2.70 9.02 -3.08
CA ALA A 359 -3.23 7.69 -3.35
C ALA A 359 -4.20 7.64 -4.55
N ALA A 360 -4.74 8.78 -4.98
CA ALA A 360 -5.64 8.90 -6.12
C ALA A 360 -4.94 9.39 -7.41
N GLU A 361 -3.61 9.49 -7.37
CA GLU A 361 -2.75 9.98 -8.46
C GLU A 361 -2.93 11.47 -8.80
N ASN A 362 -3.43 12.30 -7.86
CA ASN A 362 -3.39 13.76 -8.03
C ASN A 362 -1.98 14.29 -7.77
N GLU A 363 -1.53 15.23 -8.60
CA GLU A 363 -0.20 15.85 -8.53
C GLU A 363 -0.25 17.22 -7.86
N SER A 364 0.65 17.46 -6.91
CA SER A 364 0.84 18.80 -6.34
C SER A 364 1.42 19.79 -7.36
N ALA A 365 1.38 21.09 -7.03
CA ALA A 365 2.27 22.05 -7.69
C ALA A 365 3.76 21.71 -7.40
N GLN A 366 4.67 22.22 -8.23
CA GLN A 366 6.12 22.07 -8.02
C GLN A 366 6.57 22.71 -6.70
N SER A 367 7.53 22.10 -6.03
CA SER A 367 8.28 22.71 -4.93
C SER A 367 9.04 23.97 -5.37
N ASN A 368 9.73 24.62 -4.42
CA ASN A 368 10.81 25.54 -4.80
C ASN A 368 11.89 24.80 -5.61
N SER A 369 12.53 25.49 -6.57
CA SER A 369 13.68 24.93 -7.28
C SER A 369 14.98 25.20 -6.52
N VAL A 370 15.90 24.24 -6.55
CA VAL A 370 17.26 24.39 -6.03
C VAL A 370 18.27 23.98 -7.10
N ASN A 371 19.42 24.62 -7.15
CA ASN A 371 20.51 24.21 -8.02
C ASN A 371 21.57 23.49 -7.21
N GLY A 372 22.13 22.42 -7.77
CA GLY A 372 23.32 21.75 -7.23
C GLY A 372 24.35 21.55 -8.34
N THR A 373 25.62 21.68 -8.00
CA THR A 373 26.74 21.51 -8.94
C THR A 373 27.57 20.32 -8.51
N THR A 374 27.65 19.31 -9.36
CA THR A 374 28.55 18.19 -9.11
C THR A 374 29.99 18.67 -9.04
N THR A 375 30.76 18.05 -8.16
CA THR A 375 32.17 18.42 -7.97
C THR A 375 33.05 17.84 -9.07
N GLU A 376 34.33 18.25 -9.12
CA GLU A 376 35.33 17.61 -9.98
C GLU A 376 35.49 16.14 -9.59
N VAL A 377 35.74 15.25 -10.56
CA VAL A 377 36.13 13.87 -10.25
C VAL A 377 37.44 13.93 -9.48
N GLY A 378 37.43 13.50 -8.21
CA GLY A 378 38.65 13.36 -7.44
C GLY A 378 39.66 12.53 -8.24
N THR A 379 40.85 13.07 -8.48
CA THR A 379 41.91 12.33 -9.17
C THR A 379 42.22 11.06 -8.37
N PRO A 380 42.08 9.86 -8.96
CA PRO A 380 42.35 8.63 -8.25
C PRO A 380 43.77 8.63 -7.67
N GLY A 381 43.86 8.67 -6.34
CA GLY A 381 45.12 8.51 -5.61
C GLY A 381 45.97 9.75 -5.34
N SER A 382 45.47 10.99 -5.41
CA SER A 382 46.31 12.18 -5.14
C SER A 382 46.29 12.73 -3.71
N ASP A 383 45.25 12.51 -2.89
CA ASP A 383 45.13 13.16 -1.56
C ASP A 383 44.60 12.22 -0.45
N CYS A 384 45.19 11.03 -0.29
CA CYS A 384 44.96 10.24 0.92
C CYS A 384 45.62 10.91 2.12
N VAL A 385 44.92 10.96 3.24
CA VAL A 385 45.41 11.62 4.44
C VAL A 385 46.04 10.63 5.38
N THR A 386 47.17 11.05 5.96
CA THR A 386 47.83 10.41 7.08
C THR A 386 48.15 11.47 8.12
N GLU A 387 47.74 11.25 9.36
CA GLU A 387 47.99 12.12 10.50
C GLU A 387 48.54 11.29 11.66
N ASP A 388 49.78 11.60 12.04
CA ASP A 388 50.52 10.96 13.13
C ASP A 388 50.48 11.80 14.43
N PHE A 389 49.83 12.97 14.40
CA PHE A 389 49.72 13.90 15.53
C PHE A 389 51.06 14.40 16.09
N GLU A 390 52.17 14.18 15.40
CA GLU A 390 53.48 14.59 15.88
C GLU A 390 53.65 16.12 15.86
N ASN A 391 52.86 16.79 15.03
CA ASN A 391 52.85 18.25 14.86
C ASN A 391 51.81 19.00 15.72
N ILE A 392 51.09 18.32 16.64
CA ILE A 392 50.12 19.00 17.52
C ILE A 392 50.81 20.05 18.42
N PRO A 393 50.08 21.05 18.97
CA PRO A 393 50.69 22.11 19.80
C PRO A 393 51.42 21.57 21.03
N ALA A 394 52.30 22.38 21.63
CA ALA A 394 53.08 22.01 22.81
C ALA A 394 52.22 21.43 23.95
N ASN A 395 52.81 20.54 24.75
CA ASN A 395 52.12 19.81 25.82
C ASN A 395 51.33 20.76 26.73
N SER A 396 50.03 20.52 26.81
CA SER A 396 49.11 21.26 27.65
C SER A 396 48.06 20.32 28.20
N SER A 397 47.86 20.38 29.52
CA SER A 397 46.86 19.58 30.24
C SER A 397 45.48 20.21 30.30
N GLN A 398 45.30 21.39 29.68
CA GLN A 398 44.02 22.08 29.59
C GLN A 398 43.24 21.60 28.37
N TYR A 399 41.94 21.44 28.52
CA TYR A 399 41.03 21.21 27.40
C TYR A 399 40.63 22.54 26.80
N THR A 400 41.04 22.75 25.56
CA THR A 400 40.75 23.94 24.75
C THR A 400 40.79 23.54 23.29
N ASP A 401 40.29 24.39 22.40
CA ASP A 401 40.45 24.19 20.97
C ASP A 401 41.93 24.16 20.59
N ARG A 402 42.27 23.21 19.72
CA ARG A 402 43.61 22.98 19.19
C ARG A 402 43.57 23.04 17.68
N THR A 403 44.54 23.73 17.10
CA THR A 403 44.75 23.78 15.67
C THR A 403 46.20 23.49 15.38
N TRP A 404 46.48 22.65 14.39
CA TRP A 404 47.83 22.39 13.91
C TRP A 404 47.83 22.14 12.40
N THR A 405 49.02 22.14 11.82
CA THR A 405 49.22 21.78 10.41
C THR A 405 49.75 20.35 10.36
N GLY A 406 48.94 19.46 9.81
CA GLY A 406 49.31 18.10 9.47
C GLY A 406 49.85 17.98 8.05
N SER A 407 50.09 16.76 7.60
CA SER A 407 50.65 16.47 6.26
C SER A 407 49.77 16.95 5.12
N ASN A 408 48.45 17.03 5.33
CA ASN A 408 47.45 17.30 4.30
C ASN A 408 46.66 18.59 4.55
N GLY A 409 47.10 19.45 5.48
CA GLY A 409 46.47 20.74 5.75
C GLY A 409 46.24 21.01 7.24
N THR A 410 45.30 21.91 7.52
CA THR A 410 44.99 22.34 8.89
C THR A 410 43.99 21.41 9.56
N TRP A 411 44.38 20.84 10.69
CA TRP A 411 43.52 20.05 11.57
C TRP A 411 43.02 20.89 12.74
N ASN A 412 41.83 20.58 13.22
CA ASN A 412 41.24 21.20 14.40
C ASN A 412 40.74 20.12 15.36
N ALA A 413 40.85 20.36 16.67
CA ALA A 413 40.20 19.56 17.68
C ALA A 413 39.58 20.47 18.76
N THR A 414 38.30 20.29 19.06
CA THR A 414 37.61 20.99 20.14
C THR A 414 37.74 20.22 21.45
N GLU A 415 37.70 20.94 22.57
CA GLU A 415 37.79 20.34 23.92
C GLU A 415 38.94 19.33 24.03
N ALA A 416 40.15 19.75 23.62
CA ALA A 416 41.27 18.84 23.45
C ALA A 416 42.54 19.24 24.23
N ARG A 417 43.32 18.22 24.62
CA ARG A 417 44.63 18.35 25.29
C ARG A 417 45.71 17.58 24.55
N THR A 418 46.98 17.94 24.80
CA THR A 418 48.13 17.53 23.96
C THR A 418 49.32 16.97 24.74
N ASP A 419 49.16 16.69 26.04
CA ASP A 419 50.21 16.23 26.96
C ASP A 419 50.19 14.73 27.27
N GLN A 420 49.36 13.95 26.57
CA GLN A 420 49.26 12.50 26.73
C GLN A 420 49.68 11.78 25.44
N THR A 421 49.87 10.46 25.54
CA THR A 421 50.52 9.66 24.51
C THR A 421 49.79 8.34 24.32
N ILE A 422 49.70 7.85 23.08
CA ILE A 422 49.47 6.42 22.79
C ILE A 422 50.82 5.80 22.41
N ASN A 423 51.39 6.18 21.27
CA ASN A 423 52.70 5.69 20.82
C ASN A 423 53.83 6.74 20.89
N ASN A 424 53.52 8.04 20.90
CA ASN A 424 54.45 9.14 21.14
C ASN A 424 53.73 10.42 21.55
N ARG A 425 52.80 10.86 20.70
CA ARG A 425 51.87 11.97 20.93
C ARG A 425 50.49 11.49 20.58
N ALA A 426 49.47 12.07 21.20
CA ALA A 426 48.09 11.80 20.83
C ALA A 426 47.27 13.06 21.12
N ILE A 427 46.27 13.32 20.28
CA ILE A 427 45.24 14.30 20.61
C ILE A 427 44.20 13.63 21.49
N LEU A 428 43.90 14.22 22.64
CA LEU A 428 42.84 13.72 23.53
C LEU A 428 41.66 14.68 23.50
N ILE A 429 40.53 14.20 23.01
CA ILE A 429 39.24 14.89 23.09
C ILE A 429 38.50 14.52 24.38
N ASP A 430 37.66 15.43 24.88
CA ASP A 430 36.85 15.23 26.08
C ASP A 430 35.45 15.82 25.87
N TYR A 431 34.43 15.10 26.33
CA TYR A 431 33.04 15.54 26.33
C TYR A 431 32.51 15.81 27.77
N ARG A 432 33.33 15.61 28.81
CA ARG A 432 32.87 15.66 30.20
C ARG A 432 32.51 17.06 30.65
N GLY A 433 31.20 17.30 30.81
CA GLY A 433 30.69 18.48 31.52
C GLY A 433 30.81 19.79 30.74
N SER A 434 31.07 19.72 29.43
CA SER A 434 30.92 20.84 28.51
C SER A 434 29.57 20.73 27.76
N SER A 435 29.02 21.86 27.31
CA SER A 435 27.97 21.86 26.29
C SER A 435 28.48 21.50 24.91
N ASP A 436 29.81 21.59 24.73
CA ASP A 436 30.48 21.48 23.45
C ASP A 436 31.08 20.06 23.33
N LEU A 437 30.87 19.43 22.18
CA LEU A 437 31.39 18.09 21.88
C LEU A 437 32.90 18.16 21.68
N GLY A 438 33.61 17.14 22.14
CA GLY A 438 34.99 16.89 21.73
C GLY A 438 35.00 16.32 20.31
N ILE A 439 35.48 17.10 19.34
CA ILE A 439 35.46 16.76 17.92
C ILE A 439 36.87 16.92 17.37
N LEU A 440 37.38 15.91 16.67
CA LEU A 440 38.54 16.01 15.80
C LEU A 440 38.06 16.21 14.36
N THR A 441 38.54 17.27 13.70
CA THR A 441 38.14 17.64 12.33
C THR A 441 39.36 17.68 11.42
N SER A 442 39.28 16.96 10.30
CA SER A 442 40.33 16.94 9.28
C SER A 442 40.35 18.21 8.41
N PRO A 443 41.44 18.44 7.65
CA PRO A 443 41.39 19.32 6.50
C PRO A 443 40.37 18.82 5.47
N THR A 444 39.85 19.72 4.64
CA THR A 444 39.11 19.35 3.44
C THR A 444 40.07 18.89 2.35
N VAL A 445 39.86 17.68 1.82
CA VAL A 445 40.72 17.08 0.78
C VAL A 445 39.89 16.59 -0.41
N ASN A 446 40.46 16.57 -1.61
CA ASN A 446 39.74 16.26 -2.85
C ASN A 446 39.77 14.77 -3.27
N GLY A 447 40.54 13.93 -2.57
CA GLY A 447 40.78 12.54 -2.95
C GLY A 447 39.66 11.55 -2.61
N GLY A 448 38.55 12.02 -2.01
CA GLY A 448 37.53 11.18 -1.39
C GLY A 448 38.09 10.25 -0.31
N ILE A 449 37.26 9.31 0.14
CA ILE A 449 37.60 8.34 1.18
C ILE A 449 37.01 6.95 0.86
N GLY A 450 37.87 5.93 0.81
CA GLY A 450 37.49 4.53 0.64
C GLY A 450 37.34 3.80 1.97
N SER A 451 38.32 3.93 2.86
CA SER A 451 38.35 3.33 4.20
C SER A 451 39.14 4.19 5.17
N LEU A 452 38.71 4.29 6.42
CA LEU A 452 39.40 5.02 7.49
C LEU A 452 40.00 4.04 8.50
N THR A 453 41.25 4.24 8.89
CA THR A 453 41.94 3.53 9.97
C THR A 453 42.40 4.52 11.01
N VAL A 454 42.18 4.22 12.29
CA VAL A 454 42.61 5.09 13.40
C VAL A 454 42.89 4.27 14.65
N THR A 455 43.83 4.73 15.46
CA THR A 455 44.14 4.15 16.77
C THR A 455 43.51 4.98 17.88
N THR A 456 42.85 4.32 18.82
CA THR A 456 42.22 4.95 19.97
C THR A 456 42.63 4.28 21.28
N GLN A 457 42.63 5.06 22.36
CA GLN A 457 42.78 4.54 23.72
C GLN A 457 42.13 5.49 24.72
N ARG A 458 41.38 4.94 25.67
CA ARG A 458 40.97 5.69 26.86
C ARG A 458 42.16 5.81 27.81
N ILE A 459 42.68 7.02 27.95
CA ILE A 459 43.91 7.29 28.74
C ILE A 459 43.62 7.38 30.25
N PHE A 460 42.42 7.78 30.64
CA PHE A 460 42.05 7.98 32.05
C PHE A 460 40.90 7.05 32.48
N SER A 461 40.61 7.00 33.78
CA SER A 461 39.46 6.25 34.29
C SER A 461 38.15 6.72 33.64
N GLY A 462 37.31 5.76 33.23
CA GLY A 462 36.04 5.94 32.52
C GLY A 462 35.54 4.59 32.02
N THR A 463 34.43 4.57 31.26
CA THR A 463 33.88 3.36 30.62
C THR A 463 34.37 3.21 29.18
N ASP A 464 34.34 1.98 28.65
CA ASP A 464 34.56 1.72 27.22
C ASP A 464 33.38 2.29 26.42
N GLY A 465 33.59 2.61 25.15
CA GLY A 465 32.57 3.25 24.31
C GLY A 465 32.98 3.34 22.84
N ASN A 466 32.27 4.17 22.08
CA ASN A 466 32.51 4.38 20.65
C ASN A 466 32.57 5.88 20.33
N LEU A 467 33.36 6.24 19.32
CA LEU A 467 33.34 7.54 18.66
C LEU A 467 32.57 7.43 17.35
N ASP A 468 31.76 8.43 17.02
CA ASP A 468 31.13 8.53 15.70
C ASP A 468 32.11 9.10 14.69
N VAL A 469 32.11 8.51 13.48
CA VAL A 469 32.88 9.01 12.34
C VAL A 469 31.91 9.55 11.31
N LEU A 470 32.07 10.82 10.96
CA LEU A 470 31.26 11.50 9.97
C LEU A 470 32.11 11.90 8.77
N VAL A 471 31.54 11.78 7.58
CA VAL A 471 32.11 12.32 6.33
C VAL A 471 31.12 13.32 5.77
N ASN A 472 31.54 14.58 5.61
CA ASN A 472 30.68 15.68 5.16
C ASN A 472 29.38 15.77 5.97
N GLY A 473 29.46 15.58 7.30
CA GLY A 473 28.34 15.64 8.23
C GLY A 473 27.43 14.40 8.30
N ASN A 474 27.70 13.35 7.51
CA ASN A 474 26.94 12.09 7.57
C ASN A 474 27.73 11.03 8.33
N ILE A 475 27.10 10.34 9.29
CA ILE A 475 27.74 9.23 10.02
C ILE A 475 28.02 8.07 9.05
N VAL A 476 29.30 7.70 8.91
CA VAL A 476 29.77 6.60 8.05
C VAL A 476 30.22 5.37 8.84
N GLY A 477 30.35 5.48 10.17
CA GLY A 477 30.70 4.37 11.03
C GLY A 477 31.02 4.81 12.45
N ILE A 478 31.43 3.84 13.26
CA ILE A 478 31.81 4.01 14.66
C ILE A 478 33.19 3.40 14.92
N ILE A 479 33.96 4.02 15.82
CA ILE A 479 35.28 3.54 16.25
C ILE A 479 35.25 3.23 17.75
N PRO A 480 35.47 1.99 18.19
CA PRO A 480 35.51 1.65 19.60
C PRO A 480 36.75 2.22 20.30
N TYR A 481 36.66 2.45 21.60
CA TYR A 481 37.78 2.75 22.49
C TYR A 481 37.64 2.01 23.85
N SER A 482 38.78 1.71 24.48
CA SER A 482 38.87 1.02 25.79
C SER A 482 40.16 1.43 26.51
N ASP A 483 40.43 0.90 27.71
CA ASP A 483 41.70 1.16 28.43
C ASP A 483 42.93 0.54 27.74
N THR A 484 42.72 -0.36 26.78
CA THR A 484 43.75 -0.88 25.90
C THR A 484 43.75 -0.14 24.57
N GLN A 485 44.94 0.14 24.04
CA GLN A 485 45.12 0.65 22.69
C GLN A 485 44.48 -0.29 21.66
N GLN A 486 43.72 0.26 20.73
CA GLN A 486 43.10 -0.48 19.63
C GLN A 486 43.19 0.31 18.32
N THR A 487 43.44 -0.39 17.23
CA THR A 487 43.42 0.17 15.87
C THR A 487 42.23 -0.41 15.12
N THR A 488 41.34 0.46 14.65
CA THR A 488 40.11 0.07 13.97
C THR A 488 40.10 0.60 12.55
N THR A 489 39.63 -0.21 11.60
CA THR A 489 39.40 0.18 10.21
C THR A 489 37.91 0.13 9.87
N ILE A 490 37.33 1.28 9.52
CA ILE A 490 36.03 1.37 8.85
C ILE A 490 36.27 1.20 7.35
N SER A 491 35.77 0.11 6.78
CA SER A 491 35.89 -0.20 5.35
C SER A 491 34.63 0.22 4.60
N ASN A 492 34.73 0.35 3.27
CA ASN A 492 33.61 0.61 2.36
C ASN A 492 32.87 1.94 2.61
N ILE A 493 33.60 2.98 3.04
CA ILE A 493 33.04 4.33 3.17
C ILE A 493 32.69 4.87 1.79
N ASN A 494 33.61 4.72 0.83
CA ASN A 494 33.43 4.98 -0.60
C ASN A 494 32.71 6.30 -0.95
N VAL A 495 33.09 7.39 -0.28
CA VAL A 495 32.60 8.75 -0.60
C VAL A 495 33.63 9.43 -1.51
N ASP A 496 33.20 9.89 -2.68
CA ASP A 496 34.03 10.57 -3.67
C ASP A 496 34.10 12.09 -3.45
N GLY A 497 34.97 12.76 -4.23
CA GLY A 497 35.08 14.22 -4.27
C GLY A 497 35.72 14.86 -3.04
N MET A 498 35.38 16.13 -2.79
CA MET A 498 35.86 16.87 -1.63
C MET A 498 35.21 16.39 -0.33
N ILE A 499 36.03 15.97 0.61
CA ILE A 499 35.59 15.44 1.90
C ILE A 499 36.26 16.12 3.08
N THR A 500 35.52 16.25 4.16
CA THR A 500 36.01 16.51 5.51
C THR A 500 35.57 15.36 6.41
N VAL A 501 36.49 14.84 7.23
CA VAL A 501 36.22 13.81 8.24
C VAL A 501 36.13 14.43 9.62
N GLU A 502 35.09 14.06 10.36
CA GLU A 502 34.93 14.42 11.76
C GLU A 502 34.86 13.15 12.61
N ILE A 503 35.58 13.13 13.73
CA ILE A 503 35.47 12.09 14.75
C ILE A 503 34.98 12.76 16.03
N SER A 504 33.76 12.44 16.44
CA SER A 504 33.09 13.07 17.57
C SER A 504 32.82 12.08 18.69
N ASP A 505 33.04 12.53 19.93
CA ASP A 505 32.61 11.83 21.14
C ASP A 505 31.21 12.33 21.56
N ASN A 506 30.18 11.49 21.45
CA ASN A 506 28.79 11.86 21.73
C ASN A 506 28.17 11.17 22.96
N ASP A 507 28.82 10.17 23.54
CA ASP A 507 28.30 9.38 24.67
C ASP A 507 29.41 8.84 25.57
N SER A 508 30.30 9.74 25.98
CA SER A 508 31.60 9.34 26.53
C SER A 508 31.56 8.53 27.83
N GLY A 509 30.44 8.47 28.57
CA GLY A 509 30.43 7.78 29.88
C GLY A 509 31.53 8.27 30.84
N ASN A 510 31.95 9.53 30.71
CA ASN A 510 33.12 10.14 31.35
C ASN A 510 34.51 9.61 30.90
N ALA A 511 34.64 9.13 29.67
CA ALA A 511 35.90 8.80 29.04
C ALA A 511 36.63 10.05 28.53
N ARG A 512 37.95 9.91 28.35
CA ARG A 512 38.83 10.86 27.67
C ARG A 512 39.65 10.04 26.70
N VAL A 513 39.38 10.22 25.43
CA VAL A 513 39.83 9.29 24.38
C VAL A 513 40.98 9.94 23.64
N GLY A 514 42.13 9.27 23.67
CA GLY A 514 43.25 9.60 22.81
C GLY A 514 43.03 9.03 21.43
N ILE A 515 43.38 9.82 20.41
CA ILE A 515 43.35 9.48 19.00
C ILE A 515 44.77 9.65 18.46
N ASP A 516 45.24 8.63 17.75
CA ASP A 516 46.58 8.56 17.16
C ASP A 516 46.56 7.73 15.85
N ASP A 517 47.63 7.81 15.07
CA ASP A 517 47.87 6.98 13.86
C ASP A 517 46.67 6.93 12.88
N LEU A 518 46.13 8.10 12.51
CA LEU A 518 44.96 8.19 11.63
C LEU A 518 45.39 8.16 10.16
N SER A 519 44.73 7.32 9.35
CA SER A 519 44.92 7.32 7.90
C SER A 519 43.65 6.90 7.16
N TRP A 520 43.50 7.32 5.91
CA TRP A 520 42.49 6.75 5.04
C TRP A 520 42.98 6.48 3.62
N THR A 521 42.35 5.51 2.96
CA THR A 521 42.53 5.28 1.54
C THR A 521 41.70 6.28 0.75
N CYS A 522 42.19 6.75 -0.40
CA CYS A 522 41.39 7.56 -1.33
C CYS A 522 40.15 6.79 -1.77
N TYR A 523 39.14 7.51 -2.20
CA TYR A 523 38.07 6.90 -2.98
C TYR A 523 38.67 6.24 -4.22
N SER A 524 38.32 4.98 -4.45
CA SER A 524 38.56 4.31 -5.72
C SER A 524 37.23 3.85 -6.25
N SER A 525 36.82 4.36 -7.42
CA SER A 525 35.66 3.81 -8.11
C SER A 525 35.89 2.32 -8.32
N LEU A 526 34.98 1.48 -7.84
CA LEU A 526 34.86 0.10 -8.31
C LEU A 526 34.48 0.17 -9.79
N SER A 527 35.49 0.22 -10.67
CA SER A 527 35.30 0.14 -12.11
C SER A 527 34.73 -1.25 -12.44
N LEU A 528 33.43 -1.33 -12.68
CA LEU A 528 32.93 -2.26 -13.67
C LEU A 528 33.27 -1.62 -15.02
N THR A 529 34.13 -2.28 -15.79
CA THR A 529 34.40 -1.85 -17.17
C THR A 529 33.07 -1.86 -17.91
N ASP A 530 32.60 -0.68 -18.31
CA ASP A 530 31.38 -0.54 -19.12
C ASP A 530 31.57 -1.32 -20.42
N ASN A 531 31.05 -2.55 -20.45
CA ASN A 531 31.09 -3.41 -21.61
C ASN A 531 30.06 -2.91 -22.63
N ASN A 532 30.42 -1.88 -23.38
CA ASN A 532 29.64 -1.24 -24.44
C ASN A 532 29.47 -2.12 -25.70
N ILE A 533 29.38 -3.45 -25.55
CA ILE A 533 29.31 -4.40 -26.66
C ILE A 533 28.13 -4.13 -27.60
N GLU A 534 27.02 -3.58 -27.08
CA GLU A 534 25.83 -3.15 -27.83
C GLU A 534 26.17 -2.21 -28.99
N THR A 535 27.15 -1.31 -28.79
CA THR A 535 27.57 -0.29 -29.77
C THR A 535 28.48 -0.84 -30.89
N SER A 536 28.92 -2.11 -30.79
CA SER A 536 29.74 -2.75 -31.83
C SER A 536 28.99 -2.82 -33.17
N THR A 537 29.66 -2.57 -34.30
CA THR A 537 29.00 -2.54 -35.63
C THR A 537 29.57 -3.58 -36.58
N ILE A 538 28.78 -3.98 -37.59
CA ILE A 538 29.19 -4.96 -38.60
C ILE A 538 28.99 -4.42 -40.01
N TYR A 539 29.94 -4.65 -40.91
CA TYR A 539 29.85 -4.22 -42.30
C TYR A 539 30.78 -5.03 -43.22
N PRO A 540 30.49 -5.13 -44.53
CA PRO A 540 29.20 -4.82 -45.13
C PRO A 540 28.15 -5.85 -44.70
N ASN A 541 26.89 -5.43 -44.62
CA ASN A 541 25.75 -6.31 -44.42
C ASN A 541 24.62 -5.85 -45.36
N PRO A 542 24.38 -6.51 -46.52
CA PRO A 542 24.78 -7.89 -46.84
C PRO A 542 26.27 -8.11 -47.16
N VAL A 543 26.80 -9.26 -46.75
CA VAL A 543 28.20 -9.67 -46.90
C VAL A 543 28.40 -10.70 -48.02
N LYS A 544 29.55 -10.67 -48.71
CA LYS A 544 29.93 -11.68 -49.72
C LYS A 544 30.99 -12.69 -49.25
N SER A 545 32.08 -12.21 -48.66
CA SER A 545 33.22 -13.07 -48.29
C SER A 545 33.91 -12.69 -46.98
N LYS A 546 34.05 -11.39 -46.68
CA LYS A 546 34.61 -10.89 -45.42
C LYS A 546 33.64 -9.96 -44.72
N LEU A 547 33.36 -10.22 -43.44
CA LEU A 547 32.58 -9.37 -42.55
C LEU A 547 33.53 -8.65 -41.60
N TYR A 548 33.53 -7.33 -41.60
CA TYR A 548 34.24 -6.50 -40.63
C TYR A 548 33.37 -6.30 -39.40
N ILE A 549 33.97 -6.42 -38.23
CA ILE A 549 33.36 -6.22 -36.92
C ILE A 549 34.14 -5.11 -36.23
N ASN A 550 33.51 -3.96 -36.05
CA ASN A 550 34.06 -2.88 -35.23
C ASN A 550 33.59 -3.09 -33.80
N LEU A 551 34.51 -3.36 -32.89
CA LEU A 551 34.24 -3.49 -31.47
C LEU A 551 34.29 -2.13 -30.78
N ALA A 552 33.45 -1.96 -29.76
CA ALA A 552 33.44 -0.77 -28.91
C ALA A 552 34.65 -0.69 -27.97
N SER A 553 35.26 -1.84 -27.66
CA SER A 553 36.44 -1.99 -26.80
C SER A 553 37.37 -3.07 -27.37
N ASN A 554 38.67 -2.98 -27.06
CA ASN A 554 39.68 -3.98 -27.48
C ASN A 554 39.74 -5.16 -26.50
N GLU A 555 38.58 -5.75 -26.25
CA GLU A 555 38.43 -6.92 -25.39
C GLU A 555 38.27 -8.20 -26.21
N THR A 556 38.69 -9.32 -25.62
CA THR A 556 38.54 -10.64 -26.25
C THR A 556 37.06 -10.93 -26.47
N THR A 557 36.67 -11.01 -27.74
CA THR A 557 35.27 -11.16 -28.17
C THR A 557 35.07 -12.49 -28.84
N ILE A 558 34.12 -13.27 -28.32
CA ILE A 558 33.64 -14.49 -28.97
C ILE A 558 32.63 -14.08 -30.05
N VAL A 559 32.91 -14.46 -31.28
CA VAL A 559 32.04 -14.23 -32.44
C VAL A 559 31.46 -15.55 -32.89
N GLU A 560 30.14 -15.69 -32.80
CA GLU A 560 29.40 -16.88 -33.21
C GLU A 560 28.36 -16.53 -34.28
N ILE A 561 28.22 -17.38 -35.31
CA ILE A 561 27.16 -17.25 -36.32
C ILE A 561 26.25 -18.47 -36.24
N TYR A 562 24.95 -18.24 -36.19
CA TYR A 562 23.89 -19.24 -36.16
C TYR A 562 23.02 -19.13 -37.41
N ASP A 563 22.56 -20.27 -37.94
CA ASP A 563 21.48 -20.27 -38.94
C ASP A 563 20.12 -19.92 -38.28
N ILE A 564 19.08 -19.72 -39.11
CA ILE A 564 17.73 -19.37 -38.63
C ILE A 564 17.07 -20.45 -37.75
N LEU A 565 17.61 -21.68 -37.73
CA LEU A 565 17.14 -22.78 -36.90
C LEU A 565 17.92 -22.85 -35.58
N GLY A 566 18.81 -21.89 -35.31
CA GLY A 566 19.62 -21.82 -34.09
C GLY A 566 20.85 -22.72 -34.09
N LYS A 567 21.23 -23.34 -35.22
CA LYS A 567 22.45 -24.15 -35.29
C LYS A 567 23.67 -23.25 -35.53
N ARG A 568 24.68 -23.36 -34.66
CA ARG A 568 25.96 -22.63 -34.81
C ARG A 568 26.73 -23.13 -36.03
N VAL A 569 27.00 -22.24 -36.98
CA VAL A 569 27.72 -22.52 -38.23
C VAL A 569 29.13 -21.95 -38.26
N LEU A 570 29.47 -20.99 -37.39
CA LEU A 570 30.82 -20.43 -37.25
C LEU A 570 31.06 -20.00 -35.80
N LYS A 571 32.30 -20.15 -35.32
CA LYS A 571 32.79 -19.60 -34.04
C LYS A 571 34.24 -19.16 -34.20
N THR A 572 34.57 -17.95 -33.78
CA THR A 572 35.94 -17.43 -33.74
C THR A 572 36.11 -16.46 -32.56
N LEU A 573 37.36 -16.05 -32.32
CA LEU A 573 37.74 -15.04 -31.34
C LEU A 573 38.40 -13.88 -32.08
N ILE A 574 38.11 -12.64 -31.65
CA ILE A 574 38.82 -11.43 -32.08
C ILE A 574 39.13 -10.61 -30.82
N ASN A 575 40.28 -9.95 -30.79
CA ASN A 575 40.73 -9.17 -29.60
C ASN A 575 40.68 -7.66 -29.83
N SER A 576 40.34 -7.25 -31.04
CA SER A 576 40.14 -5.86 -31.48
C SER A 576 39.24 -5.88 -32.71
N SER A 577 38.85 -4.71 -33.20
CA SER A 577 38.10 -4.59 -34.45
C SER A 577 38.84 -5.30 -35.60
N ASP A 578 38.21 -6.31 -36.21
CA ASP A 578 38.83 -7.17 -37.21
C ASP A 578 37.79 -7.72 -38.21
N SER A 579 38.26 -8.40 -39.25
CA SER A 579 37.44 -9.07 -40.24
C SER A 579 37.42 -10.58 -40.06
N ILE A 580 36.25 -11.19 -40.22
CA ILE A 580 36.08 -12.65 -40.25
C ILE A 580 35.73 -13.11 -41.67
N ASN A 581 36.24 -14.29 -42.05
CA ASN A 581 35.91 -14.90 -43.34
C ASN A 581 34.61 -15.70 -43.24
N VAL A 582 33.63 -15.34 -44.08
CA VAL A 582 32.30 -15.94 -44.16
C VAL A 582 32.01 -16.57 -45.52
N GLN A 583 33.05 -16.78 -46.35
CA GLN A 583 32.92 -17.33 -47.71
C GLN A 583 32.31 -18.74 -47.73
N THR A 584 32.51 -19.53 -46.67
CA THR A 584 31.97 -20.89 -46.54
C THR A 584 30.48 -20.93 -46.21
N LEU A 585 29.88 -19.81 -45.80
CA LEU A 585 28.44 -19.71 -45.54
C LEU A 585 27.67 -19.64 -46.87
N LYS A 586 26.56 -20.38 -46.94
CA LYS A 586 25.62 -20.31 -48.08
C LYS A 586 24.87 -18.98 -48.06
N SER A 587 24.34 -18.56 -49.20
CA SER A 587 23.48 -17.37 -49.27
C SER A 587 22.24 -17.55 -48.39
N GLY A 588 21.91 -16.54 -47.58
CA GLY A 588 20.82 -16.64 -46.60
C GLY A 588 20.93 -15.63 -45.46
N VAL A 589 20.00 -15.70 -44.52
CA VAL A 589 19.97 -14.89 -43.28
C VAL A 589 20.52 -15.71 -42.12
N TYR A 590 21.33 -15.06 -41.28
CA TYR A 590 21.99 -15.64 -40.12
C TYR A 590 21.87 -14.70 -38.91
N ILE A 591 22.10 -15.23 -37.71
CA ILE A 591 22.23 -14.46 -36.47
C ILE A 591 23.70 -14.47 -36.07
N LEU A 592 24.33 -13.28 -36.02
CA LEU A 592 25.67 -13.09 -35.48
C LEU A 592 25.55 -12.70 -34.00
N LYS A 593 26.17 -13.48 -33.11
CA LYS A 593 26.28 -13.18 -31.68
C LYS A 593 27.71 -12.77 -31.35
N LEU A 594 27.87 -11.63 -30.70
CA LEU A 594 29.13 -11.17 -30.11
C LEU A 594 29.02 -11.31 -28.59
N THR A 595 30.04 -11.86 -27.94
CA THR A 595 30.08 -12.00 -26.47
C THR A 595 31.42 -11.53 -25.94
N GLN A 596 31.40 -10.61 -24.98
CA GLN A 596 32.56 -10.10 -24.23
C GLN A 596 32.24 -10.23 -22.74
N ASN A 597 33.12 -10.89 -21.99
CA ASN A 597 32.89 -11.24 -20.58
C ASN A 597 31.51 -11.91 -20.38
N ASN A 598 30.63 -11.31 -19.57
CA ASN A 598 29.27 -11.81 -19.30
C ASN A 598 28.18 -11.17 -20.18
N SER A 599 28.54 -10.28 -21.12
CA SER A 599 27.57 -9.54 -21.95
C SER A 599 27.57 -10.06 -23.38
N SER A 600 26.39 -10.12 -24.02
CA SER A 600 26.27 -10.54 -25.42
C SER A 600 25.24 -9.75 -26.19
N VAL A 601 25.58 -9.36 -27.43
CA VAL A 601 24.67 -8.73 -28.39
C VAL A 601 24.49 -9.63 -29.61
N SER A 602 23.29 -9.63 -30.18
CA SER A 602 22.99 -10.35 -31.43
C SER A 602 22.60 -9.39 -32.54
N LYS A 603 23.13 -9.60 -33.75
CA LYS A 603 22.86 -8.77 -34.94
C LYS A 603 22.47 -9.66 -36.12
N LYS A 604 21.52 -9.19 -36.93
CA LYS A 604 21.12 -9.86 -38.18
C LYS A 604 22.26 -9.79 -39.19
N LEU A 605 22.63 -10.91 -39.78
CA LEU A 605 23.62 -11.00 -40.85
C LEU A 605 22.97 -11.55 -42.12
N ILE A 606 23.20 -10.89 -43.26
CA ILE A 606 22.70 -11.31 -44.57
C ILE A 606 23.90 -11.71 -45.43
N LYS A 607 23.96 -12.98 -45.85
CA LYS A 607 24.98 -13.51 -46.77
C LYS A 607 24.42 -13.55 -48.18
N ASN A 608 25.07 -12.81 -49.09
CA ASN A 608 24.78 -12.86 -50.53
C ASN A 608 25.48 -14.01 -51.22
#